data_AF-A0A0C5VSG0-F1
#
_entry.id   AF-A0A0C5VSG0-F1
#
_cell.length_a   1.000
_cell.length_b   1.000
_cell.length_c   1.000
_cell.angle_alpha   90.00
_cell.angle_beta   90.00
_cell.angle_gamma   90.00
#
_symmetry.space_group_name_H-M   'P 1'
#
loop_
_entity.id
_entity.type
_entity.pdbx_description
1 polymer ?
#
loop_
_entity_poly.entity_id
_entity_poly.type
_entity_poly.pdbx_seq_one_letter_code
_entity_poly.pdbx_strand_id
1 'polypeptide(L)'
;MLGTVMVNQISSYSLQLVAPVRHHFLGRGEVFELAERLYGPFDWGPFNPQSRVEMQTLEKLLQWLVETTGHQNMHLQVANSLDVGQFGAVSYYLLSCSSLHEFFVQLTRVQELLFARTEPLTMRHDEFGLYLEMKLSHTATLQVQRRIEYVFANILRMIRSIAGNQCVPERLELPWADNDRKEGLQQAFECLVEYNSQKIRCVFDSRWMVENLANANPSMLEILRPEVDRMLNSYHKGTTFIQRIYEILIGMDSLVGVTLTSIAQAMAMSESTLKRRLADEAATFKSLITSYRQTRTLELLGLQDIDYDRIAHQLGFSERASFERAFKGWYGLTPSKFRNLTRLCTISTPQIDLQQDSHLPSAPGVCRDVIMLLNDDQYEMGSLVSIIRQDPVLTGKIIGMANSAFFGASPVLELEQAIINVLGADTVMNLAIAMLAGSELTRHHPDLIDLGEFWTQSLSAAWWAEQLSHQAGNNKAVCHQHYLVALLAQIGLLLLASLRPQEIKVVWPLLNESQSLQEQIRIEQRALGINRFEASSILLAHWKLPGAVVQQIQAISNILRKIHRDGPDVKIVLAGVVMSRNMDHNDLGRVLDQIQSWFPFRMDDSIKALLSENARRVIPEIRELAHHMCA
;
A
#
# COMPACT_ATOMS: atom_id res chain seq x y z
N MET A 1 -11.00 5.12 -7.09
CA MET A 1 -10.94 6.37 -6.29
C MET A 1 -11.81 6.35 -5.03
N LEU A 2 -12.32 5.19 -4.57
CA LEU A 2 -13.27 5.10 -3.43
C LEU A 2 -12.74 4.36 -2.19
N GLY A 3 -11.54 3.76 -2.24
CA GLY A 3 -10.96 3.03 -1.09
C GLY A 3 -10.14 3.88 -0.13
N THR A 4 -9.58 5.01 -0.59
CA THR A 4 -8.73 5.89 0.23
C THR A 4 -9.53 6.86 1.09
N VAL A 5 -10.83 7.03 0.81
CA VAL A 5 -11.68 8.02 1.48
C VAL A 5 -12.39 7.46 2.72
N MET A 6 -12.62 6.14 2.81
CA MET A 6 -13.37 5.55 3.94
C MET A 6 -12.52 4.97 5.08
N VAL A 7 -11.20 4.79 4.91
CA VAL A 7 -10.30 4.55 6.06
C VAL A 7 -10.07 5.86 6.85
N ASN A 8 -10.32 7.02 6.22
CA ASN A 8 -10.15 8.35 6.80
C ASN A 8 -11.43 8.92 7.45
N GLN A 9 -12.49 8.13 7.64
CA GLN A 9 -13.76 8.59 8.24
C GLN A 9 -14.11 7.95 9.58
N ILE A 10 -13.09 7.57 10.35
CA ILE A 10 -13.21 7.56 11.82
C ILE A 10 -12.60 8.89 12.29
N SER A 11 -13.46 9.87 12.53
CA SER A 11 -13.17 11.20 13.09
C SER A 11 -11.85 11.27 13.87
N SER A 12 -10.88 11.95 13.26
CA SER A 12 -9.45 11.83 13.50
C SER A 12 -8.82 13.04 14.21
N TYR A 13 -9.09 13.16 15.50
CA TYR A 13 -8.38 14.09 16.41
C TYR A 13 -7.85 13.24 17.60
N SER A 14 -6.65 13.39 18.21
CA SER A 14 -5.66 14.47 18.24
C SER A 14 -4.35 14.14 18.98
N LEU A 15 -3.30 14.93 18.74
CA LEU A 15 -2.47 15.47 19.83
C LEU A 15 -2.57 17.01 19.82
N GLN A 16 -2.56 17.67 20.99
CA GLN A 16 -2.29 19.13 21.05
C GLN A 16 -0.81 19.46 20.73
N LEU A 17 -0.01 18.43 20.45
CA LEU A 17 1.44 18.50 20.24
C LEU A 17 1.85 19.12 18.90
N VAL A 18 0.91 19.47 18.02
CA VAL A 18 1.26 19.88 16.67
C VAL A 18 1.40 21.39 16.48
N ALA A 19 0.63 22.24 17.17
CA ALA A 19 0.92 23.69 17.14
C ALA A 19 2.36 24.02 17.63
N PRO A 20 2.86 23.39 18.72
CA PRO A 20 4.28 23.47 19.13
C PRO A 20 5.26 23.10 18.01
N VAL A 21 5.07 21.94 17.40
CA VAL A 21 5.96 21.37 16.38
C VAL A 21 5.88 22.20 15.09
N ARG A 22 4.67 22.55 14.66
CA ARG A 22 4.41 23.44 13.52
C ARG A 22 5.01 24.83 13.74
N HIS A 23 4.94 25.41 14.94
CA HIS A 23 5.61 26.68 15.26
C HIS A 23 7.13 26.54 15.20
N HIS A 24 7.68 25.45 15.72
CA HIS A 24 9.11 25.14 15.66
C HIS A 24 9.63 25.00 14.20
N PHE A 25 8.82 24.45 13.29
CA PHE A 25 9.21 24.18 11.90
C PHE A 25 8.73 25.21 10.85
N LEU A 26 7.67 25.98 11.08
CA LEU A 26 7.18 27.05 10.18
C LEU A 26 8.20 28.19 10.01
N GLY A 27 9.12 28.37 10.98
CA GLY A 27 10.26 29.28 10.83
C GLY A 27 11.27 28.85 9.76
N ARG A 28 11.11 27.66 9.15
CA ARG A 28 12.02 27.07 8.15
C ARG A 28 11.25 26.67 6.87
N GLY A 29 10.66 27.65 6.19
CA GLY A 29 9.70 27.47 5.09
C GLY A 29 10.13 26.50 3.96
N GLU A 30 11.38 26.53 3.51
CA GLU A 30 11.86 25.66 2.41
C GLU A 30 11.86 24.17 2.77
N VAL A 31 12.18 23.87 4.03
CA VAL A 31 12.29 22.50 4.56
C VAL A 31 10.89 21.87 4.68
N PHE A 32 9.89 22.70 4.94
CA PHE A 32 8.49 22.30 5.05
C PHE A 32 7.85 22.03 3.68
N GLU A 33 8.11 22.89 2.68
CA GLU A 33 7.65 22.65 1.30
C GLU A 33 8.23 21.35 0.72
N LEU A 34 9.48 21.02 1.05
CA LEU A 34 10.10 19.77 0.63
C LEU A 34 9.41 18.55 1.27
N ALA A 35 9.02 18.66 2.54
CA ALA A 35 8.28 17.61 3.25
C ALA A 35 6.92 17.33 2.61
N GLU A 36 6.16 18.39 2.27
CA GLU A 36 4.86 18.24 1.61
C GLU A 36 4.98 17.62 0.20
N ARG A 37 6.08 17.87 -0.51
CA ARG A 37 6.34 17.24 -1.82
C ARG A 37 6.64 15.74 -1.71
N LEU A 38 7.29 15.30 -0.63
CA LEU A 38 7.75 13.91 -0.45
C LEU A 38 6.69 13.01 0.20
N TYR A 39 5.92 13.51 1.18
CA TYR A 39 4.96 12.70 1.95
C TYR A 39 3.49 13.10 1.71
N GLY A 40 3.26 14.10 0.85
CA GLY A 40 1.95 14.70 0.58
C GLY A 40 1.62 15.86 1.53
N PRO A 41 0.54 16.60 1.26
CA PRO A 41 0.13 17.72 2.11
C PRO A 41 -0.21 17.21 3.52
N PHE A 42 0.34 17.87 4.53
CA PHE A 42 -0.03 17.62 5.92
C PHE A 42 -1.34 18.38 6.20
N ASP A 43 -2.40 17.65 6.57
CA ASP A 43 -3.67 18.29 6.97
C ASP A 43 -3.58 18.75 8.42
N TRP A 44 -3.17 20.01 8.61
CA TRP A 44 -3.06 20.63 9.94
C TRP A 44 -4.38 21.16 10.48
N GLY A 45 -5.45 21.16 9.67
CA GLY A 45 -6.66 21.93 9.94
C GLY A 45 -6.42 23.45 10.02
N PRO A 46 -7.47 24.24 10.32
CA PRO A 46 -7.34 25.68 10.55
C PRO A 46 -6.44 25.98 11.77
N PHE A 47 -5.63 27.04 11.68
CA PHE A 47 -4.71 27.43 12.75
C PHE A 47 -5.47 27.94 13.98
N ASN A 48 -5.42 27.17 15.06
CA ASN A 48 -5.83 27.56 16.40
C ASN A 48 -4.83 26.89 17.37
N PRO A 49 -4.33 27.56 18.43
CA PRO A 49 -3.46 26.95 19.44
C PRO A 49 -4.08 25.72 20.14
N GLN A 50 -5.41 25.59 20.09
CA GLN A 50 -6.16 24.44 20.56
C GLN A 50 -6.44 23.40 19.47
N SER A 51 -6.01 23.67 18.22
CA SER A 51 -6.15 22.76 17.09
C SER A 51 -5.47 21.45 17.38
N ARG A 52 -6.21 20.41 17.05
CA ARG A 52 -5.86 19.02 17.24
C ARG A 52 -5.49 18.46 15.87
N VAL A 53 -4.40 17.70 15.81
CA VAL A 53 -3.95 17.09 14.55
C VAL A 53 -3.93 15.59 14.67
N GLU A 54 -4.28 14.93 13.57
CA GLU A 54 -4.36 13.48 13.44
C GLU A 54 -3.03 12.81 13.80
N MET A 55 -3.10 11.69 14.53
CA MET A 55 -1.92 10.94 14.96
C MET A 55 -1.01 10.53 13.80
N GLN A 56 -1.62 10.13 12.68
CA GLN A 56 -0.88 9.75 11.46
C GLN A 56 -0.06 10.91 10.90
N THR A 57 -0.52 12.16 11.04
CA THR A 57 0.20 13.35 10.60
C THR A 57 1.46 13.56 11.44
N LEU A 58 1.39 13.35 12.76
CA LEU A 58 2.59 13.38 13.61
C LEU A 58 3.56 12.26 13.25
N GLU A 59 3.07 11.03 13.06
CA GLU A 59 3.92 9.88 12.71
C GLU A 59 4.65 10.12 11.38
N LYS A 60 3.95 10.62 10.35
CA LYS A 60 4.56 11.01 9.07
C LYS A 60 5.63 12.08 9.25
N LEU A 61 5.36 13.10 10.06
CA LEU A 61 6.31 14.18 10.31
C LEU A 61 7.58 13.66 11.02
N LEU A 62 7.40 12.86 12.07
CA LEU A 62 8.53 12.28 12.81
C LEU A 62 9.36 11.36 11.92
N GLN A 63 8.71 10.56 11.07
CA GLN A 63 9.41 9.71 10.11
C GLN A 63 10.21 10.53 9.10
N TRP A 64 9.60 11.57 8.53
CA TRP A 64 10.28 12.48 7.61
C TRP A 64 11.50 13.16 8.25
N LEU A 65 11.39 13.60 9.50
CA LEU A 65 12.52 14.21 10.21
C LEU A 65 13.69 13.23 10.36
N VAL A 66 13.41 11.96 10.64
CA VAL A 66 14.46 10.94 10.72
C VAL A 66 15.10 10.71 9.36
N GLU A 67 14.30 10.55 8.30
CA GLU A 67 14.82 10.29 6.94
C GLU A 67 15.65 11.47 6.41
N THR A 68 15.27 12.70 6.75
CA THR A 68 15.96 13.91 6.27
C THR A 68 17.23 14.21 7.05
N THR A 69 17.22 14.00 8.36
CA THR A 69 18.37 14.34 9.22
C THR A 69 19.35 13.18 9.41
N GLY A 70 18.92 11.95 9.14
CA GLY A 70 19.66 10.73 9.48
C GLY A 70 19.71 10.44 10.99
N HIS A 71 19.13 11.29 11.85
CA HIS A 71 19.16 11.11 13.30
C HIS A 71 18.00 10.21 13.75
N GLN A 72 18.31 9.01 14.27
CA GLN A 72 17.31 8.00 14.63
C GLN A 72 16.39 8.41 15.81
N ASN A 73 16.78 9.43 16.57
CA ASN A 73 16.10 9.90 17.78
C ASN A 73 15.49 11.30 17.64
N MET A 74 15.15 11.72 16.41
CA MET A 74 14.58 13.06 16.15
C MET A 74 13.33 13.37 16.98
N HIS A 75 12.47 12.38 17.22
CA HIS A 75 11.28 12.56 18.07
C HIS A 75 11.63 13.03 19.48
N LEU A 76 12.72 12.52 20.08
CA LEU A 76 13.19 12.96 21.40
C LEU A 76 13.70 14.40 21.37
N GLN A 77 14.44 14.78 20.32
CA GLN A 77 14.92 16.16 20.16
C GLN A 77 13.77 17.14 19.96
N VAL A 78 12.79 16.78 19.13
CA VAL A 78 11.57 17.56 18.94
C VAL A 78 10.84 17.74 20.27
N ALA A 79 10.64 16.65 21.03
CA ALA A 79 10.03 16.73 22.36
C ALA A 79 10.81 17.68 23.29
N ASN A 80 12.14 17.67 23.25
CA ASN A 80 12.95 18.54 24.09
C ASN A 80 12.90 20.03 23.67
N SER A 81 12.59 20.31 22.41
CA SER A 81 12.55 21.68 21.87
C SER A 81 11.24 22.44 22.08
N LEU A 82 10.18 21.76 22.53
CA LEU A 82 8.89 22.43 22.75
C LEU A 82 8.88 23.09 24.13
N ASP A 83 8.17 24.22 24.25
CA ASP A 83 7.94 24.86 25.54
C ASP A 83 6.76 24.17 26.26
N VAL A 84 6.90 23.94 27.57
CA VAL A 84 5.86 23.30 28.40
C VAL A 84 4.57 24.13 28.42
N GLY A 85 4.64 25.45 28.28
CA GLY A 85 3.47 26.34 28.22
C GLY A 85 2.62 26.20 26.95
N GLN A 86 3.13 25.53 25.91
CA GLN A 86 2.44 25.40 24.63
C GLN A 86 1.29 24.37 24.64
N PHE A 87 1.08 23.64 25.75
CA PHE A 87 -0.12 22.78 25.94
C PHE A 87 -1.29 23.53 26.59
N GLY A 88 -1.21 24.86 26.68
CA GLY A 88 -2.29 25.71 27.17
C GLY A 88 -2.65 25.47 28.64
N ALA A 89 -3.93 25.63 28.97
CA ALA A 89 -4.42 25.54 30.36
C ALA A 89 -4.12 24.18 31.02
N VAL A 90 -4.06 23.09 30.25
CA VAL A 90 -3.79 21.75 30.77
C VAL A 90 -2.34 21.63 31.25
N SER A 91 -1.36 22.18 30.52
CA SER A 91 0.02 22.22 31.02
C SER A 91 0.12 23.04 32.31
N TYR A 92 -0.44 24.25 32.35
CA TYR A 92 -0.35 25.08 33.56
C TYR A 92 -1.02 24.42 34.77
N TYR A 93 -2.12 23.69 34.53
CA TYR A 93 -2.79 22.90 35.55
C TYR A 93 -1.88 21.81 36.13
N LEU A 94 -1.22 21.03 35.25
CA LEU A 94 -0.27 20.00 35.67
C LEU A 94 0.97 20.60 36.33
N LEU A 95 1.50 21.69 35.80
CA LEU A 95 2.67 22.38 36.33
C LEU A 95 2.42 23.03 37.71
N SER A 96 1.16 23.13 38.14
CA SER A 96 0.80 23.69 39.45
C SER A 96 0.77 22.66 40.58
N CYS A 97 0.99 21.37 40.28
CA CYS A 97 0.92 20.27 41.25
C CYS A 97 2.04 20.37 42.32
N SER A 98 1.72 19.92 43.53
CA SER A 98 2.58 20.05 44.70
C SER A 98 3.50 18.85 44.92
N SER A 99 3.20 17.69 44.31
CA SER A 99 4.05 16.49 44.35
C SER A 99 3.99 15.72 43.03
N LEU A 100 4.96 14.83 42.79
CA LEU A 100 4.94 13.98 41.60
C LEU A 100 3.74 13.02 41.62
N HIS A 101 3.31 12.61 42.82
CA HIS A 101 2.09 11.82 42.99
C HIS A 101 0.85 12.60 42.52
N GLU A 102 0.67 13.85 42.97
CA GLU A 102 -0.45 14.69 42.52
C GLU A 102 -0.38 14.93 41.01
N PHE A 103 0.82 15.19 40.47
CA PHE A 103 1.04 15.33 39.03
C PHE A 103 0.60 14.08 38.25
N PHE A 104 0.96 12.87 38.69
CA PHE A 104 0.50 11.64 38.02
C PHE A 104 -1.00 11.39 38.17
N VAL A 105 -1.60 11.66 39.34
CA VAL A 105 -3.06 11.58 39.50
C VAL A 105 -3.74 12.52 38.50
N GLN A 106 -3.31 13.78 38.43
CA GLN A 106 -3.92 14.74 37.51
C GLN A 106 -3.64 14.39 36.05
N LEU A 107 -2.43 13.94 35.73
CA LEU A 107 -2.06 13.52 34.37
C LEU A 107 -2.95 12.37 33.88
N THR A 108 -3.13 11.33 34.68
CA THR A 108 -3.99 10.18 34.31
C THR A 108 -5.46 10.59 34.12
N ARG A 109 -5.92 11.65 34.80
CA ARG A 109 -7.27 12.21 34.63
C ARG A 109 -7.42 13.04 33.36
N VAL A 110 -6.41 13.84 33.02
CA VAL A 110 -6.45 14.79 31.88
C VAL A 110 -5.76 14.26 30.62
N GLN A 111 -5.23 13.04 30.67
CA GLN A 111 -4.42 12.46 29.59
C GLN A 111 -5.12 12.49 28.23
N GLU A 112 -6.44 12.36 28.18
CA GLU A 112 -7.19 12.41 26.91
C GLU A 112 -7.15 13.81 26.26
N LEU A 113 -6.96 14.87 27.04
CA LEU A 113 -6.78 16.22 26.51
C LEU A 113 -5.41 16.37 25.84
N LEU A 114 -4.38 15.68 26.34
CA LEU A 114 -2.99 15.78 25.86
C LEU A 114 -2.64 14.72 24.81
N PHE A 115 -3.04 13.49 25.05
CA PHE A 115 -2.68 12.25 24.36
C PHE A 115 -3.92 11.41 23.98
N ALA A 116 -4.92 12.06 23.35
CA ALA A 116 -6.15 11.37 22.93
C ALA A 116 -5.85 10.11 22.11
N ARG A 117 -6.56 9.01 22.44
CA ARG A 117 -6.48 7.72 21.73
C ARG A 117 -5.08 7.07 21.70
N THR A 118 -4.17 7.44 22.62
CA THR A 118 -3.04 6.57 22.99
C THR A 118 -3.50 5.49 23.96
N GLU A 119 -2.69 4.45 24.12
CA GLU A 119 -2.88 3.50 25.22
C GLU A 119 -2.90 4.24 26.56
N PRO A 120 -3.83 3.89 27.48
CA PRO A 120 -4.04 4.66 28.69
C PRO A 120 -2.84 4.58 29.62
N LEU A 121 -2.42 5.75 30.12
CA LEU A 121 -1.48 5.89 31.21
C LEU A 121 -2.18 5.57 32.52
N THR A 122 -1.52 4.76 33.34
CA THR A 122 -1.94 4.46 34.70
C THR A 122 -0.80 4.78 35.65
N MET A 123 -1.13 5.35 36.81
CA MET A 123 -0.17 5.50 37.88
C MET A 123 -0.24 4.29 38.79
N ARG A 124 0.93 3.78 39.18
CA ARG A 124 1.09 2.72 40.17
C ARG A 124 2.21 3.11 41.13
N HIS A 125 2.16 2.52 42.31
CA HIS A 125 3.19 2.62 43.32
C HIS A 125 3.30 1.27 44.01
N ASP A 126 4.52 0.81 44.20
CA ASP A 126 4.86 -0.36 45.00
C ASP A 126 6.15 -0.09 45.80
N GLU A 127 6.68 -1.12 46.46
CA GLU A 127 7.90 -1.02 47.26
C GLU A 127 9.14 -0.53 46.46
N PHE A 128 9.10 -0.59 45.12
CA PHE A 128 10.19 -0.22 44.24
C PHE A 128 10.05 1.18 43.63
N GLY A 129 9.03 1.96 44.01
CA GLY A 129 8.89 3.36 43.64
C GLY A 129 7.54 3.76 43.06
N LEU A 130 7.49 4.99 42.54
CA LEU A 130 6.33 5.56 41.85
C LEU A 130 6.54 5.44 40.35
N TYR A 131 5.59 4.86 39.60
CA TYR A 131 5.76 4.71 38.16
C TYR A 131 4.49 5.02 37.35
N LEU A 132 4.72 5.56 36.16
CA LEU A 132 3.74 5.64 35.09
C LEU A 132 3.86 4.40 34.22
N GLU A 133 2.75 3.68 34.08
CA GLU A 133 2.63 2.45 33.29
C GLU A 133 1.70 2.69 32.10
N MET A 134 2.15 2.31 30.91
CA MET A 134 1.33 2.22 29.69
C MET A 134 1.22 0.74 29.28
N LYS A 135 -0.01 0.26 29.11
CA LYS A 135 -0.24 -1.10 28.60
C LYS A 135 -0.18 -1.10 27.08
N LEU A 136 0.51 -2.07 26.51
CA LEU A 136 0.59 -2.23 25.07
C LEU A 136 -0.28 -3.42 24.65
N SER A 137 -1.29 -3.17 23.80
CA SER A 137 -2.24 -4.22 23.41
C SER A 137 -1.73 -5.17 22.31
N HIS A 138 -0.63 -4.82 21.62
CA HIS A 138 -0.08 -5.55 20.47
C HIS A 138 1.41 -5.23 20.26
N THR A 139 2.14 -6.01 19.48
CA THR A 139 3.56 -5.73 19.17
C THR A 139 3.73 -4.34 18.54
N ALA A 140 4.56 -3.49 19.15
CA ALA A 140 4.78 -2.13 18.69
C ALA A 140 5.71 -2.08 17.46
N THR A 141 5.20 -1.53 16.36
CA THR A 141 6.05 -1.11 15.22
C THR A 141 7.01 -0.01 15.65
N LEU A 142 8.08 0.25 14.88
CA LEU A 142 9.03 1.31 15.19
C LEU A 142 8.36 2.70 15.32
N GLN A 143 7.32 2.97 14.54
CA GLN A 143 6.55 4.22 14.63
C GLN A 143 5.81 4.33 15.97
N VAL A 144 5.17 3.24 16.39
CA VAL A 144 4.50 3.16 17.69
C VAL A 144 5.50 3.34 18.82
N GLN A 145 6.68 2.74 18.73
CA GLN A 145 7.77 2.93 19.71
C GLN A 145 8.16 4.40 19.82
N ARG A 146 8.48 5.06 18.70
CA ARG A 146 8.86 6.49 18.67
C ARG A 146 7.76 7.40 19.22
N ARG A 147 6.50 7.11 18.91
CA ARG A 147 5.35 7.85 19.46
C ARG A 147 5.27 7.73 20.97
N ILE A 148 5.45 6.52 21.52
CA ILE A 148 5.42 6.30 22.96
C ILE A 148 6.61 7.00 23.63
N GLU A 149 7.81 6.84 23.07
CA GLU A 149 9.02 7.52 23.54
C GLU A 149 8.84 9.06 23.53
N TYR A 150 8.20 9.61 22.50
CA TYR A 150 7.85 11.03 22.40
C TYR A 150 6.88 11.50 23.49
N VAL A 151 5.85 10.70 23.81
CA VAL A 151 4.90 11.00 24.89
C VAL A 151 5.62 11.03 26.23
N PHE A 152 6.40 10.00 26.54
CA PHE A 152 7.16 9.93 27.80
C PHE A 152 8.20 11.06 27.92
N ALA A 153 8.86 11.46 26.83
CA ALA A 153 9.79 12.58 26.82
C ALA A 153 9.10 13.92 27.15
N ASN A 154 7.90 14.17 26.61
CA ASN A 154 7.13 15.37 26.95
C ASN A 154 6.65 15.35 28.41
N ILE A 155 6.23 14.20 28.93
CA ILE A 155 5.86 14.04 30.35
C ILE A 155 7.07 14.35 31.23
N LEU A 156 8.24 13.78 30.93
CA LEU A 156 9.47 14.05 31.67
C LEU A 156 9.85 15.53 31.65
N ARG A 157 9.67 16.21 30.51
CA ARG A 157 9.89 17.66 30.42
C ARG A 157 8.97 18.45 31.36
N MET A 158 7.69 18.09 31.44
CA MET A 158 6.76 18.72 32.38
C MET A 158 7.18 18.47 33.83
N ILE A 159 7.61 17.23 34.16
CA ILE A 159 8.12 16.87 35.49
C ILE A 159 9.35 17.72 35.83
N ARG A 160 10.33 17.82 34.93
CA ARG A 160 11.54 18.63 35.15
C ARG A 160 11.23 20.13 35.32
N SER A 161 10.18 20.61 34.66
CA SER A 161 9.72 22.00 34.82
C SER A 161 9.13 22.30 36.20
N ILE A 162 8.66 21.30 36.95
CA ILE A 162 8.10 21.49 38.30
C ILE A 162 9.04 21.04 39.42
N ALA A 163 9.74 19.93 39.20
CA ALA A 163 10.61 19.28 40.17
C ALA A 163 12.09 19.69 40.04
N GLY A 164 12.46 20.36 38.94
CA GLY A 164 13.84 20.66 38.57
C GLY A 164 14.50 19.54 37.75
N ASN A 165 15.62 19.86 37.10
CA ASN A 165 16.33 18.94 36.20
C ASN A 165 16.92 17.71 36.93
N GLN A 166 17.09 17.77 38.24
CA GLN A 166 17.52 16.67 39.08
C GLN A 166 16.45 15.57 39.25
N CYS A 167 15.19 15.84 38.88
CA CYS A 167 14.13 14.84 38.87
C CYS A 167 14.23 14.02 37.59
N VAL A 168 15.01 12.94 37.67
CA VAL A 168 15.19 11.96 36.60
C VAL A 168 14.56 10.63 37.03
N PRO A 169 14.00 9.85 36.08
CA PRO A 169 13.60 8.48 36.37
C PRO A 169 14.82 7.63 36.70
N GLU A 170 14.63 6.58 37.51
CA GLU A 170 15.68 5.59 37.76
C GLU A 170 15.87 4.69 36.55
N ARG A 171 14.75 4.29 35.92
CA ARG A 171 14.74 3.46 34.72
C ARG A 171 13.50 3.67 33.85
N LEU A 172 13.69 3.41 32.56
CA LEU A 172 12.67 3.29 31.54
C LEU A 172 12.64 1.84 31.04
N GLU A 173 11.55 1.15 31.30
CA GLU A 173 11.34 -0.23 30.89
C GLU A 173 10.51 -0.29 29.61
N LEU A 174 10.99 -1.03 28.61
CA LEU A 174 10.42 -1.13 27.27
C LEU A 174 10.25 -2.59 26.85
N PRO A 175 9.11 -2.98 26.25
CA PRO A 175 8.83 -4.38 25.93
C PRO A 175 9.41 -4.88 24.60
N TRP A 176 9.98 -3.99 23.80
CA TRP A 176 10.63 -4.37 22.54
C TRP A 176 12.10 -4.74 22.76
N ALA A 177 12.68 -5.39 21.75
CA ALA A 177 14.08 -5.77 21.73
C ALA A 177 15.00 -4.54 21.72
N ASP A 178 16.21 -4.74 22.25
CA ASP A 178 17.28 -3.75 22.19
C ASP A 178 17.53 -3.34 20.73
N ASN A 179 17.86 -2.07 20.53
CA ASN A 179 18.09 -1.49 19.23
C ASN A 179 19.22 -0.45 19.32
N ASP A 180 19.73 -0.03 18.17
CA ASP A 180 20.84 0.94 18.08
C ASP A 180 20.50 2.35 18.62
N ARG A 181 19.34 2.53 19.28
CA ARG A 181 18.83 3.81 19.81
C ARG A 181 18.96 3.92 21.33
N LYS A 182 19.44 2.88 22.01
CA LYS A 182 19.58 2.82 23.47
C LYS A 182 20.31 4.03 24.06
N GLU A 183 21.47 4.37 23.51
CA GLU A 183 22.28 5.50 24.00
C GLU A 183 21.52 6.83 23.96
N GLY A 184 20.79 7.09 22.87
CA GLY A 184 20.01 8.31 22.74
C GLY A 184 18.79 8.36 23.67
N LEU A 185 18.18 7.22 23.99
CA LEU A 185 17.14 7.13 25.01
C LEU A 185 17.71 7.36 26.41
N GLN A 186 18.84 6.73 26.74
CA GLN A 186 19.52 6.94 28.03
C GLN A 186 19.93 8.41 28.20
N GLN A 187 20.42 9.05 27.15
CA GLN A 187 20.80 10.46 27.18
C GLN A 187 19.58 11.38 27.35
N ALA A 188 18.47 11.11 26.65
CA ALA A 188 17.27 11.94 26.73
C ALA A 188 16.55 11.84 28.08
N PHE A 189 16.46 10.63 28.63
CA PHE A 189 15.78 10.36 29.89
C PHE A 189 16.69 10.48 31.12
N GLU A 190 18.01 10.47 30.93
CA GLU A 190 19.03 10.47 31.99
C GLU A 190 18.84 9.30 32.97
N CYS A 191 18.49 8.12 32.44
CA CYS A 191 18.18 6.93 33.22
C CYS A 191 18.65 5.63 32.55
N LEU A 192 18.54 4.52 33.28
CA LEU A 192 18.75 3.18 32.73
C LEU A 192 17.60 2.80 31.79
N VAL A 193 17.91 2.29 30.59
CA VAL A 193 16.89 1.79 29.65
C VAL A 193 16.94 0.27 29.61
N GLU A 194 15.86 -0.37 30.04
CA GLU A 194 15.70 -1.82 30.11
C GLU A 194 14.78 -2.30 28.99
N TYR A 195 15.33 -3.02 28.02
CA TYR A 195 14.58 -3.64 26.94
C TYR A 195 14.08 -5.03 27.33
N ASN A 196 13.16 -5.58 26.54
CA ASN A 196 12.52 -6.88 26.76
C ASN A 196 11.74 -7.00 28.09
N SER A 197 11.22 -5.89 28.61
CA SER A 197 10.28 -5.91 29.74
C SER A 197 8.90 -6.43 29.30
N GLN A 198 8.01 -6.75 30.25
CA GLN A 198 6.63 -7.11 29.93
C GLN A 198 5.73 -5.89 29.71
N LYS A 199 6.18 -4.71 30.13
CA LYS A 199 5.38 -3.48 30.19
C LYS A 199 6.20 -2.26 29.81
N ILE A 200 5.51 -1.15 29.55
CA ILE A 200 6.13 0.16 29.37
C ILE A 200 6.02 0.91 30.69
N ARG A 201 7.14 1.13 31.39
CA ARG A 201 7.16 1.78 32.70
C ARG A 201 8.26 2.84 32.78
N CYS A 202 7.90 4.02 33.28
CA CYS A 202 8.86 5.06 33.67
C CYS A 202 8.85 5.16 35.19
N VAL A 203 9.95 4.76 35.83
CA VAL A 203 10.02 4.54 37.28
C VAL A 203 10.81 5.67 37.95
N PHE A 204 10.26 6.23 39.01
CA PHE A 204 10.85 7.30 39.81
C PHE A 204 11.03 6.86 41.26
N ASP A 205 12.10 7.36 41.88
CA ASP A 205 12.39 7.20 43.30
C ASP A 205 11.17 7.68 44.14
N SER A 206 10.79 6.88 45.14
CA SER A 206 9.65 7.15 46.01
C SER A 206 9.76 8.48 46.77
N ARG A 207 10.97 9.02 46.94
CA ARG A 207 11.18 10.35 47.55
C ARG A 207 10.38 11.46 46.87
N TRP A 208 10.15 11.35 45.56
CA TRP A 208 9.40 12.35 44.77
C TRP A 208 7.89 12.33 45.02
N MET A 209 7.36 11.34 45.76
CA MET A 209 5.93 11.21 46.05
C MET A 209 5.39 12.27 47.02
N VAL A 210 6.22 12.73 47.97
CA VAL A 210 5.78 13.53 49.12
C VAL A 210 6.44 14.92 49.17
N GLU A 211 7.48 15.16 48.37
CA GLU A 211 8.16 16.45 48.32
C GLU A 211 7.26 17.56 47.74
N ASN A 212 7.36 18.75 48.32
CA ASN A 212 6.75 19.97 47.78
C ASN A 212 7.61 20.48 46.62
N LEU A 213 7.14 20.27 45.40
CA LEU A 213 7.88 20.60 44.18
C LEU A 213 8.19 22.11 44.12
N ALA A 214 9.35 22.45 43.56
CA ALA A 214 9.90 23.81 43.59
C ALA A 214 8.96 24.89 43.00
N ASN A 215 8.20 24.51 41.96
CA ASN A 215 7.27 25.41 41.27
C ASN A 215 5.79 25.11 41.57
N ALA A 216 5.49 24.42 42.67
CA ALA A 216 4.13 24.14 43.09
C ALA A 216 3.30 25.43 43.28
N ASN A 217 2.07 25.44 42.78
CA ASN A 217 1.16 26.58 42.93
C ASN A 217 -0.28 26.09 43.19
N PRO A 218 -0.60 25.68 44.44
CA PRO A 218 -1.91 25.15 44.78
C PRO A 218 -3.07 26.11 44.46
N SER A 219 -2.85 27.42 44.60
CA SER A 219 -3.86 28.44 44.28
C SER A 219 -4.17 28.49 42.77
N MET A 220 -3.14 28.41 41.92
CA MET A 220 -3.33 28.34 40.47
C MET A 220 -3.99 27.03 40.04
N LEU A 221 -3.65 25.91 40.70
CA LEU A 221 -4.29 24.61 40.44
C LEU A 221 -5.80 24.67 40.66
N GLU A 222 -6.26 25.28 41.76
CA GLU A 222 -7.69 25.46 42.04
C GLU A 222 -8.39 26.43 41.09
N ILE A 223 -7.69 27.48 40.62
CA ILE A 223 -8.23 28.41 39.60
C ILE A 223 -8.39 27.72 38.24
N LEU A 224 -7.43 26.87 37.84
CA LEU A 224 -7.43 26.20 36.54
C LEU A 224 -8.32 24.95 36.51
N ARG A 225 -8.60 24.33 37.67
CA ARG A 225 -9.41 23.09 37.76
C ARG A 225 -10.77 23.21 37.05
N PRO A 226 -11.61 24.25 37.27
CA PRO A 226 -12.89 24.38 36.58
C PRO A 226 -12.76 24.54 35.06
N GLU A 227 -11.68 25.17 34.59
CA GLU A 227 -11.41 25.32 33.15
C GLU A 227 -11.05 23.97 32.53
N VAL A 228 -10.14 23.23 33.15
CA VAL A 228 -9.75 21.89 32.72
C VAL A 228 -10.93 20.92 32.76
N ASP A 229 -11.77 21.01 33.79
CA ASP A 229 -12.99 20.20 33.88
C ASP A 229 -13.99 20.57 32.79
N ARG A 230 -14.10 21.86 32.42
CA ARG A 230 -14.91 22.29 31.28
C ARG A 230 -14.33 21.76 29.97
N MET A 231 -13.01 21.80 29.79
CA MET A 231 -12.33 21.25 28.61
C MET A 231 -12.53 19.73 28.50
N LEU A 232 -12.38 18.98 29.59
CA LEU A 232 -12.66 17.54 29.67
C LEU A 232 -14.12 17.25 29.33
N ASN A 233 -15.06 17.95 29.98
CA ASN A 233 -16.49 17.79 29.69
C ASN A 233 -16.83 18.17 28.25
N SER A 234 -16.19 19.19 27.68
CA SER A 234 -16.37 19.58 26.28
C SER A 234 -15.75 18.56 25.33
N TYR A 235 -14.63 17.96 25.70
CA TYR A 235 -13.98 16.88 24.96
C TYR A 235 -14.86 15.61 24.99
N HIS A 236 -15.44 15.27 26.14
CA HIS A 236 -16.42 14.18 26.29
C HIS A 236 -17.79 14.49 25.68
N LYS A 237 -18.13 15.78 25.51
CA LYS A 237 -19.27 16.21 24.68
C LYS A 237 -18.93 16.17 23.17
N GLY A 238 -17.65 16.25 22.83
CA GLY A 238 -17.11 16.09 21.48
C GLY A 238 -16.85 14.62 21.10
N THR A 239 -16.74 13.71 22.07
CA THR A 239 -16.99 12.28 21.86
C THR A 239 -18.50 12.11 21.81
N THR A 240 -18.99 11.74 20.63
CA THR A 240 -20.42 11.51 20.40
C THR A 240 -20.96 10.47 21.39
N PHE A 241 -22.25 10.52 21.70
CA PHE A 241 -22.96 9.47 22.43
C PHE A 241 -22.69 8.08 21.82
N ILE A 242 -22.50 8.03 20.49
CA ILE A 242 -22.01 6.87 19.74
C ILE A 242 -20.61 6.38 20.21
N GLN A 243 -19.67 7.29 20.51
CA GLN A 243 -18.31 6.96 20.94
C GLN A 243 -18.28 6.23 22.29
N ARG A 244 -19.12 6.64 23.25
CA ARG A 244 -19.26 5.94 24.55
C ARG A 244 -19.81 4.53 24.38
N ILE A 245 -20.68 4.33 23.38
CA ILE A 245 -21.14 2.99 23.02
C ILE A 245 -19.99 2.18 22.40
N TYR A 246 -19.13 2.79 21.57
CA TYR A 246 -17.94 2.11 21.05
C TYR A 246 -16.97 1.67 22.15
N GLU A 247 -16.74 2.48 23.18
CA GLU A 247 -15.91 2.10 24.33
C GLU A 247 -16.45 0.85 25.05
N ILE A 248 -17.78 0.76 25.22
CA ILE A 248 -18.43 -0.43 25.78
C ILE A 248 -18.21 -1.65 24.87
N LEU A 249 -18.31 -1.48 23.55
CA LEU A 249 -18.12 -2.57 22.58
C LEU A 249 -16.66 -3.02 22.48
N ILE A 250 -15.69 -2.12 22.69
CA ILE A 250 -14.25 -2.44 22.70
C ILE A 250 -13.90 -3.31 23.91
N GLY A 251 -14.56 -3.09 25.04
CA GLY A 251 -14.39 -3.91 26.25
C GLY A 251 -14.97 -5.32 26.18
N MET A 252 -15.62 -5.71 25.06
CA MET A 252 -16.21 -7.03 24.87
C MET A 252 -15.34 -7.95 24.02
N ASP A 253 -15.20 -9.21 24.45
CA ASP A 253 -14.48 -10.24 23.69
C ASP A 253 -15.20 -10.66 22.40
N SER A 254 -16.53 -10.51 22.37
CA SER A 254 -17.38 -10.86 21.23
C SER A 254 -18.65 -10.01 21.18
N LEU A 255 -19.13 -9.72 19.98
CA LEU A 255 -20.42 -9.06 19.73
C LEU A 255 -21.61 -10.02 19.72
N VAL A 256 -21.39 -11.32 19.95
CA VAL A 256 -22.48 -12.30 20.10
C VAL A 256 -23.37 -11.89 21.27
N GLY A 257 -24.68 -11.72 21.02
CA GLY A 257 -25.65 -11.33 22.05
C GLY A 257 -25.73 -9.82 22.34
N VAL A 258 -24.97 -8.97 21.63
CA VAL A 258 -25.09 -7.51 21.75
C VAL A 258 -26.44 -7.05 21.21
N THR A 259 -27.27 -6.57 22.11
CA THR A 259 -28.62 -6.05 21.83
C THR A 259 -28.77 -4.61 22.29
N LEU A 260 -29.78 -3.92 21.77
CA LEU A 260 -30.12 -2.57 22.23
C LEU A 260 -30.34 -2.53 23.74
N THR A 261 -31.01 -3.54 24.30
CA THR A 261 -31.28 -3.70 25.73
C THR A 261 -29.98 -3.75 26.53
N SER A 262 -29.02 -4.59 26.11
CA SER A 262 -27.74 -4.75 26.80
C SER A 262 -26.91 -3.46 26.83
N ILE A 263 -26.92 -2.70 25.73
CA ILE A 263 -26.21 -1.42 25.63
C ILE A 263 -26.94 -0.34 26.46
N ALA A 264 -28.27 -0.32 26.47
CA ALA A 264 -29.04 0.61 27.30
C ALA A 264 -28.75 0.41 28.79
N GLN A 265 -28.68 -0.86 29.23
CA GLN A 265 -28.30 -1.23 30.60
C GLN A 265 -26.88 -0.80 30.94
N ALA A 266 -25.90 -1.08 30.07
CA ALA A 266 -24.51 -0.66 30.26
C ALA A 266 -24.35 0.87 30.31
N MET A 267 -25.21 1.59 29.60
CA MET A 267 -25.31 3.05 29.60
C MET A 267 -26.17 3.62 30.75
N ALA A 268 -26.69 2.78 31.65
CA ALA A 268 -27.58 3.14 32.75
C ALA A 268 -28.82 3.97 32.32
N MET A 269 -29.49 3.57 31.22
CA MET A 269 -30.67 4.27 30.70
C MET A 269 -31.69 3.33 30.05
N SER A 270 -32.87 3.86 29.72
CA SER A 270 -33.90 3.11 28.97
C SER A 270 -33.58 3.01 27.48
N GLU A 271 -34.08 1.97 26.80
CA GLU A 271 -33.96 1.82 25.35
C GLU A 271 -34.55 3.00 24.57
N SER A 272 -35.64 3.58 25.06
CA SER A 272 -36.26 4.77 24.47
C SER A 272 -35.34 5.98 24.52
N THR A 273 -34.59 6.15 25.62
CA THR A 273 -33.61 7.23 25.78
C THR A 273 -32.40 6.99 24.88
N LEU A 274 -31.91 5.75 24.81
CA LEU A 274 -30.81 5.34 23.93
C LEU A 274 -31.15 5.57 22.45
N LYS A 275 -32.34 5.13 21.99
CA LYS A 275 -32.81 5.36 20.61
C LYS A 275 -32.93 6.85 20.28
N ARG A 276 -33.51 7.64 21.19
CA ARG A 276 -33.63 9.09 21.00
C ARG A 276 -32.26 9.74 20.87
N ARG A 277 -31.33 9.45 21.80
CA ARG A 277 -29.98 10.03 21.76
C ARG A 277 -29.16 9.58 20.54
N LEU A 278 -29.35 8.36 20.04
CA LEU A 278 -28.76 7.93 18.77
C LEU A 278 -29.35 8.73 17.60
N ALA A 279 -30.66 8.96 17.60
CA ALA A 279 -31.32 9.75 16.55
C ALA A 279 -30.92 11.23 16.58
N ASP A 280 -30.66 11.80 17.77
CA ASP A 280 -30.12 13.15 17.94
C ASP A 280 -28.74 13.31 17.26
N GLU A 281 -28.01 12.19 17.10
CA GLU A 281 -26.73 12.10 16.38
C GLU A 281 -26.85 11.47 14.98
N ALA A 282 -28.06 11.48 14.41
CA ALA A 282 -28.36 10.93 13.08
C ALA A 282 -27.95 9.45 12.88
N ALA A 283 -27.91 8.67 13.96
CA ALA A 283 -27.56 7.26 13.94
C ALA A 283 -28.72 6.37 14.38
N THR A 284 -28.65 5.10 13.97
CA THR A 284 -29.49 4.03 14.49
C THR A 284 -28.60 3.00 15.16
N PHE A 285 -29.16 2.19 16.05
CA PHE A 285 -28.41 1.09 16.65
C PHE A 285 -27.81 0.14 15.59
N LYS A 286 -28.56 -0.14 14.51
CA LYS A 286 -28.10 -0.98 13.40
C LYS A 286 -26.92 -0.35 12.66
N SER A 287 -26.97 0.94 12.35
CA SER A 287 -25.86 1.62 11.65
C SER A 287 -24.64 1.71 12.55
N LEU A 288 -24.81 1.98 13.85
CA LEU A 288 -23.73 2.01 14.84
C LEU A 288 -22.97 0.68 14.91
N ILE A 289 -23.68 -0.43 15.09
CA ILE A 289 -23.08 -1.78 15.16
C ILE A 289 -22.40 -2.14 13.84
N THR A 290 -22.97 -1.73 12.71
CA THR A 290 -22.36 -1.96 11.38
C THR A 290 -21.04 -1.21 11.25
N SER A 291 -20.99 0.06 11.61
CA SER A 291 -19.77 0.89 11.60
C SER A 291 -18.70 0.39 12.59
N TYR A 292 -19.12 -0.14 13.75
CA TYR A 292 -18.19 -0.77 14.69
C TYR A 292 -17.58 -2.06 14.11
N ARG A 293 -18.42 -2.94 13.53
CA ARG A 293 -17.96 -4.17 12.88
C ARG A 293 -16.97 -3.88 11.75
N GLN A 294 -17.25 -2.88 10.93
CA GLN A 294 -16.36 -2.41 9.87
C GLN A 294 -14.98 -2.07 10.45
N THR A 295 -14.93 -1.16 11.42
CA THR A 295 -13.69 -0.73 12.10
C THR A 295 -12.93 -1.91 12.70
N ARG A 296 -13.60 -2.71 13.52
CA ARG A 296 -12.99 -3.86 14.22
C ARG A 296 -12.49 -4.93 13.26
N THR A 297 -13.15 -5.12 12.12
CA THR A 297 -12.69 -6.07 11.10
C THR A 297 -11.31 -5.68 10.58
N LEU A 298 -11.07 -4.39 10.31
CA LEU A 298 -9.78 -3.93 9.79
C LEU A 298 -8.64 -4.19 10.78
N GLU A 299 -8.90 -4.02 12.08
CA GLU A 299 -7.94 -4.35 13.16
C GLU A 299 -7.63 -5.85 13.19
N LEU A 300 -8.66 -6.69 13.17
CA LEU A 300 -8.51 -8.15 13.25
C LEU A 300 -7.83 -8.74 12.00
N LEU A 301 -8.02 -8.12 10.82
CA LEU A 301 -7.36 -8.53 9.58
C LEU A 301 -5.86 -8.18 9.54
N GLY A 302 -5.36 -7.35 10.45
CA GLY A 302 -3.95 -6.99 10.57
C GLY A 302 -3.07 -8.03 11.26
N LEU A 303 -3.64 -9.09 11.86
CA LEU A 303 -2.92 -10.07 12.68
C LEU A 303 -2.20 -11.16 11.84
N GLN A 304 -1.11 -11.74 12.38
CA GLN A 304 -0.28 -12.73 11.67
C GLN A 304 -0.98 -14.10 11.46
N ASP A 305 -1.82 -14.52 12.40
CA ASP A 305 -2.56 -15.79 12.36
C ASP A 305 -4.08 -15.56 12.31
N ILE A 306 -4.61 -15.44 11.09
CA ILE A 306 -6.03 -15.14 10.87
C ILE A 306 -6.82 -16.43 10.75
N ASP A 307 -7.80 -16.55 11.64
CA ASP A 307 -8.90 -17.48 11.54
C ASP A 307 -10.18 -16.69 11.23
N TYR A 308 -10.67 -16.78 9.99
CA TYR A 308 -11.87 -16.06 9.54
C TYR A 308 -13.14 -16.51 10.27
N ASP A 309 -13.18 -17.75 10.75
CA ASP A 309 -14.29 -18.27 11.54
C ASP A 309 -14.28 -17.64 12.94
N ARG A 310 -13.10 -17.52 13.56
CA ARG A 310 -12.93 -16.77 14.81
C ARG A 310 -13.26 -15.29 14.67
N ILE A 311 -12.86 -14.65 13.57
CA ILE A 311 -13.19 -13.23 13.29
C ILE A 311 -14.71 -13.06 13.13
N ALA A 312 -15.35 -13.94 12.37
CA ALA A 312 -16.80 -13.92 12.19
C ALA A 312 -17.52 -14.03 13.55
N HIS A 313 -17.08 -14.95 14.41
CA HIS A 313 -17.61 -15.12 15.75
C HIS A 313 -17.41 -13.87 16.64
N GLN A 314 -16.20 -13.30 16.68
CA GLN A 314 -15.93 -12.07 17.46
C GLN A 314 -16.78 -10.88 17.01
N LEU A 315 -17.06 -10.78 15.71
CA LEU A 315 -17.92 -9.74 15.14
C LEU A 315 -19.42 -10.04 15.29
N GLY A 316 -19.79 -11.17 15.89
CA GLY A 316 -21.18 -11.56 16.14
C GLY A 316 -21.92 -12.00 14.87
N PHE A 317 -21.21 -12.56 13.88
CA PHE A 317 -21.83 -13.28 12.77
C PHE A 317 -22.01 -14.76 13.13
N SER A 318 -23.08 -15.38 12.63
CA SER A 318 -23.38 -16.79 12.89
C SER A 318 -22.45 -17.75 12.13
N GLU A 319 -21.88 -17.30 11.01
CA GLU A 319 -21.05 -18.09 10.12
C GLU A 319 -20.09 -17.18 9.33
N ARG A 320 -18.96 -17.75 8.90
CA ARG A 320 -17.96 -17.07 8.06
C ARG A 320 -18.54 -16.53 6.75
N ALA A 321 -19.41 -17.29 6.07
CA ALA A 321 -19.99 -16.87 4.80
C ALA A 321 -20.81 -15.57 4.92
N SER A 322 -21.49 -15.38 6.07
CA SER A 322 -22.25 -14.17 6.36
C SER A 322 -21.34 -12.97 6.64
N PHE A 323 -20.19 -13.19 7.29
CA PHE A 323 -19.15 -12.18 7.46
C PHE A 323 -18.53 -11.77 6.11
N GLU A 324 -18.11 -12.72 5.27
CA GLU A 324 -17.45 -12.42 3.99
C GLU A 324 -18.38 -11.65 3.04
N ARG A 325 -19.67 -12.00 3.01
CA ARG A 325 -20.70 -11.25 2.26
C ARG A 325 -20.86 -9.82 2.77
N ALA A 326 -20.92 -9.63 4.09
CA ALA A 326 -21.01 -8.30 4.69
C ALA A 326 -19.76 -7.46 4.40
N PHE A 327 -18.57 -8.04 4.54
CA PHE A 327 -17.29 -7.37 4.26
C PHE A 327 -17.17 -6.94 2.79
N LYS A 328 -17.54 -7.83 1.85
CA LYS A 328 -17.57 -7.48 0.42
C LYS A 328 -18.58 -6.37 0.13
N GLY A 329 -19.73 -6.38 0.82
CA GLY A 329 -20.71 -5.28 0.73
C GLY A 329 -20.18 -3.96 1.27
N TRP A 330 -19.33 -3.96 2.30
CA TRP A 330 -18.75 -2.76 2.91
C TRP A 330 -17.58 -2.18 2.10
N TYR A 331 -16.67 -3.02 1.65
CA TYR A 331 -15.37 -2.59 1.11
C TYR A 331 -15.16 -2.92 -0.37
N GLY A 332 -16.09 -3.64 -1.01
CA GLY A 332 -16.00 -4.05 -2.41
C GLY A 332 -14.97 -5.16 -2.68
N LEU A 333 -14.18 -5.57 -1.68
CA LEU A 333 -13.16 -6.61 -1.75
C LEU A 333 -13.47 -7.74 -0.77
N THR A 334 -12.89 -8.92 -0.98
CA THR A 334 -12.95 -9.99 0.03
C THR A 334 -11.93 -9.72 1.15
N PRO A 335 -12.15 -10.24 2.37
CA PRO A 335 -11.20 -10.09 3.48
C PRO A 335 -9.78 -10.56 3.13
N SER A 336 -9.68 -11.68 2.38
CA SER A 336 -8.40 -12.23 1.90
C SER A 336 -7.66 -11.27 0.97
N LYS A 337 -8.36 -10.69 -0.01
CA LYS A 337 -7.79 -9.71 -0.93
C LYS A 337 -7.33 -8.44 -0.21
N PHE A 338 -8.16 -7.94 0.71
CA PHE A 338 -7.80 -6.79 1.54
C PHE A 338 -6.50 -7.05 2.31
N ARG A 339 -6.40 -8.18 3.02
CA ARG A 339 -5.20 -8.56 3.78
C ARG A 339 -3.94 -8.64 2.91
N ASN A 340 -4.04 -9.29 1.75
CA ASN A 340 -2.90 -9.43 0.83
C ASN A 340 -2.38 -8.06 0.38
N LEU A 341 -3.29 -7.13 0.04
CA LEU A 341 -2.92 -5.75 -0.26
C LEU A 341 -2.28 -5.03 0.93
N THR A 342 -2.76 -5.25 2.16
CA THR A 342 -2.18 -4.63 3.36
C THR A 342 -0.78 -5.17 3.67
N ARG A 343 -0.53 -6.47 3.47
CA ARG A 343 0.79 -7.10 3.61
C ARG A 343 1.81 -6.50 2.64
N LEU A 344 1.39 -6.24 1.40
CA LEU A 344 2.24 -5.58 0.41
C LEU A 344 2.61 -4.14 0.81
N CYS A 345 1.82 -3.48 1.68
CA CYS A 345 2.16 -2.17 2.22
C CYS A 345 3.07 -2.22 3.46
N THR A 346 3.17 -3.36 4.16
CA THR A 346 4.00 -3.51 5.38
C THR A 346 5.40 -4.05 5.10
N ILE A 347 5.59 -4.73 3.96
CA ILE A 347 6.89 -5.21 3.53
C ILE A 347 7.62 -3.99 2.93
N SER A 348 8.66 -3.50 3.61
CA SER A 348 9.69 -2.69 2.95
C SER A 348 10.43 -3.62 1.99
N THR A 349 9.89 -3.82 0.79
CA THR A 349 10.53 -4.68 -0.20
C THR A 349 11.80 -3.96 -0.66
N PRO A 350 13.00 -4.55 -0.51
CA PRO A 350 14.21 -3.95 -1.04
C PRO A 350 14.03 -3.81 -2.55
N GLN A 351 14.09 -2.57 -3.03
CA GLN A 351 13.98 -2.22 -4.44
C GLN A 351 15.00 -3.06 -5.22
N ILE A 352 14.56 -3.83 -6.22
CA ILE A 352 15.52 -4.48 -7.12
C ILE A 352 16.16 -3.35 -7.93
N ASP A 353 17.46 -3.14 -7.73
CA ASP A 353 18.23 -2.31 -8.64
C ASP A 353 18.52 -3.10 -9.91
N LEU A 354 17.53 -3.16 -10.81
CA LEU A 354 17.68 -3.76 -12.13
C LEU A 354 18.62 -2.94 -13.05
N GLN A 355 19.15 -1.81 -12.58
CA GLN A 355 20.19 -1.06 -13.31
C GLN A 355 21.59 -1.62 -13.09
N GLN A 356 21.79 -2.49 -12.09
CA GLN A 356 23.03 -3.26 -11.94
C GLN A 356 22.90 -4.57 -12.73
N ASP A 357 23.60 -4.64 -13.87
CA ASP A 357 23.56 -5.74 -14.86
C ASP A 357 23.76 -7.16 -14.29
N SER A 358 24.30 -7.31 -13.08
CA SER A 358 24.70 -8.60 -12.50
C SER A 358 23.56 -9.59 -12.26
N HIS A 359 22.30 -9.16 -12.29
CA HIS A 359 21.13 -10.01 -12.01
C HIS A 359 20.28 -10.33 -13.25
N LEU A 360 20.59 -9.76 -14.41
CA LEU A 360 19.79 -10.00 -15.62
C LEU A 360 20.26 -11.29 -16.33
N PRO A 361 19.32 -12.13 -16.80
CA PRO A 361 19.67 -13.32 -17.57
C PRO A 361 20.22 -12.90 -18.94
N SER A 362 21.20 -13.65 -19.43
CA SER A 362 21.70 -13.47 -20.80
C SER A 362 20.70 -14.03 -21.82
N ALA A 363 20.60 -13.38 -22.98
CA ALA A 363 19.80 -13.91 -24.08
C ALA A 363 20.33 -15.28 -24.54
N PRO A 364 19.46 -16.30 -24.70
CA PRO A 364 19.82 -17.57 -25.32
C PRO A 364 20.52 -17.39 -26.68
N GLY A 365 21.42 -18.29 -27.05
CA GLY A 365 22.22 -18.17 -28.29
C GLY A 365 21.36 -17.92 -29.54
N VAL A 366 20.40 -18.80 -29.79
CA VAL A 366 19.46 -18.67 -30.92
C VAL A 366 18.64 -17.37 -30.84
N CYS A 367 18.23 -16.95 -29.63
CA CYS A 367 17.47 -15.71 -29.44
C CYS A 367 18.31 -14.49 -29.83
N ARG A 368 19.59 -14.48 -29.43
CA ARG A 368 20.55 -13.42 -29.77
C ARG A 368 20.77 -13.32 -31.27
N ASP A 369 20.90 -14.46 -31.95
CA ASP A 369 21.11 -14.50 -33.39
C ASP A 369 19.86 -14.02 -34.15
N VAL A 370 18.65 -14.38 -33.68
CA VAL A 370 17.39 -13.82 -34.21
C VAL A 370 17.30 -12.31 -33.98
N ILE A 371 17.68 -11.82 -32.80
CA ILE A 371 17.73 -10.38 -32.50
C ILE A 371 18.75 -9.66 -33.41
N MET A 372 19.87 -10.31 -33.77
CA MET A 372 20.81 -9.74 -34.75
C MET A 372 20.17 -9.59 -36.13
N LEU A 373 19.42 -10.59 -36.62
CA LEU A 373 18.68 -10.48 -37.88
C LEU A 373 17.61 -9.38 -37.82
N LEU A 374 16.90 -9.25 -36.70
CA LEU A 374 15.89 -8.21 -36.51
C LEU A 374 16.48 -6.78 -36.59
N ASN A 375 17.75 -6.62 -36.24
CA ASN A 375 18.47 -5.35 -36.35
C ASN A 375 19.10 -5.12 -37.74
N ASP A 376 19.03 -6.09 -38.65
CA ASP A 376 19.60 -6.02 -40.01
C ASP A 376 18.48 -5.95 -41.05
N ASP A 377 18.25 -4.77 -41.63
CA ASP A 377 17.21 -4.58 -42.66
C ASP A 377 17.49 -5.32 -43.99
N GLN A 378 18.63 -5.99 -44.13
CA GLN A 378 19.08 -6.65 -45.38
C GLN A 378 19.40 -8.14 -45.19
N TYR A 379 18.92 -8.78 -44.12
CA TYR A 379 19.22 -10.19 -43.90
C TYR A 379 18.61 -11.12 -44.98
N GLU A 380 19.32 -12.22 -45.28
CA GLU A 380 18.81 -13.26 -46.15
C GLU A 380 17.94 -14.27 -45.40
N MET A 381 16.81 -14.67 -45.99
CA MET A 381 15.87 -15.63 -45.40
C MET A 381 16.52 -16.97 -45.01
N GLY A 382 17.52 -17.43 -45.77
CA GLY A 382 18.26 -18.65 -45.44
C GLY A 382 18.97 -18.57 -44.08
N SER A 383 19.38 -17.37 -43.66
CA SER A 383 19.98 -17.13 -42.35
C SER A 383 18.99 -17.41 -41.22
N LEU A 384 17.74 -16.92 -41.34
CA LEU A 384 16.68 -17.15 -40.35
C LEU A 384 16.37 -18.65 -40.21
N VAL A 385 16.21 -19.34 -41.33
CA VAL A 385 16.01 -20.80 -41.35
C VAL A 385 17.16 -21.52 -40.64
N SER A 386 18.40 -21.15 -40.96
CA SER A 386 19.60 -21.79 -40.39
C SER A 386 19.71 -21.58 -38.87
N ILE A 387 19.32 -20.40 -38.38
CA ILE A 387 19.34 -20.06 -36.95
C ILE A 387 18.26 -20.84 -36.20
N ILE A 388 17.02 -20.85 -36.69
CA ILE A 388 15.91 -21.57 -36.04
C ILE A 388 16.18 -23.08 -36.00
N ARG A 389 16.80 -23.65 -37.05
CA ARG A 389 17.18 -25.07 -37.10
C ARG A 389 18.18 -25.50 -36.01
N GLN A 390 18.90 -24.56 -35.39
CA GLN A 390 19.80 -24.86 -34.29
C GLN A 390 19.04 -25.29 -33.02
N ASP A 391 17.77 -24.94 -32.91
CA ASP A 391 16.88 -25.35 -31.82
C ASP A 391 15.74 -26.24 -32.35
N PRO A 392 15.84 -27.57 -32.17
CA PRO A 392 14.82 -28.51 -32.63
C PRO A 392 13.45 -28.31 -31.97
N VAL A 393 13.42 -27.82 -30.72
CA VAL A 393 12.17 -27.58 -29.99
C VAL A 393 11.46 -26.38 -30.60
N LEU A 394 12.17 -25.27 -30.80
CA LEU A 394 11.64 -24.10 -31.47
C LEU A 394 11.19 -24.40 -32.90
N THR A 395 11.99 -25.18 -33.65
CA THR A 395 11.64 -25.63 -35.00
C THR A 395 10.30 -26.39 -34.99
N GLY A 396 10.13 -27.34 -34.07
CA GLY A 396 8.89 -28.07 -33.90
C GLY A 396 7.69 -27.18 -33.56
N LYS A 397 7.89 -26.19 -32.67
CA LYS A 397 6.86 -25.22 -32.29
C LYS A 397 6.42 -24.35 -33.47
N ILE A 398 7.35 -23.87 -34.28
CA ILE A 398 7.05 -23.05 -35.48
C ILE A 398 6.27 -23.87 -36.52
N ILE A 399 6.69 -25.11 -36.79
CA ILE A 399 5.95 -26.01 -37.68
C ILE A 399 4.55 -26.31 -37.11
N GLY A 400 4.44 -26.56 -35.81
CA GLY A 400 3.16 -26.73 -35.12
C GLY A 400 2.24 -25.53 -35.29
N MET A 401 2.75 -24.31 -35.08
CA MET A 401 1.98 -23.07 -35.28
C MET A 401 1.55 -22.88 -36.74
N ALA A 402 2.42 -23.17 -37.70
CA ALA A 402 2.06 -23.08 -39.13
C ALA A 402 0.90 -24.05 -39.51
N ASN A 403 0.73 -25.13 -38.74
CA ASN A 403 -0.35 -26.09 -38.91
C ASN A 403 -1.61 -25.80 -38.05
N SER A 404 -1.56 -24.81 -37.16
CA SER A 404 -2.70 -24.43 -36.32
C SER A 404 -3.86 -23.89 -37.15
N ALA A 405 -5.09 -23.95 -36.62
CA ALA A 405 -6.27 -23.42 -37.30
C ALA A 405 -6.16 -21.92 -37.67
N PHE A 406 -5.31 -21.16 -36.96
CA PHE A 406 -5.05 -19.74 -37.21
C PHE A 406 -4.32 -19.50 -38.54
N PHE A 407 -3.36 -20.35 -38.89
CA PHE A 407 -2.43 -20.14 -40.00
C PHE A 407 -2.58 -21.17 -41.12
N GLY A 408 -2.93 -22.41 -40.79
CA GLY A 408 -2.84 -23.55 -41.70
C GLY A 408 -4.12 -23.77 -42.52
N ALA A 409 -4.01 -23.63 -43.84
CA ALA A 409 -4.99 -24.17 -44.79
C ALA A 409 -4.59 -25.55 -45.34
N SER A 410 -3.32 -25.94 -45.19
CA SER A 410 -2.75 -27.20 -45.68
C SER A 410 -1.58 -27.65 -44.80
N PRO A 411 -1.34 -28.97 -44.63
CA PRO A 411 -0.27 -29.47 -43.76
C PRO A 411 1.12 -29.02 -44.23
N VAL A 412 1.91 -28.50 -43.30
CA VAL A 412 3.30 -28.10 -43.47
C VAL A 412 4.21 -29.01 -42.67
N LEU A 413 5.24 -29.58 -43.31
CA LEU A 413 6.19 -30.49 -42.65
C LEU A 413 7.60 -29.92 -42.54
N GLU A 414 7.91 -28.88 -43.33
CA GLU A 414 9.23 -28.28 -43.42
C GLU A 414 9.24 -26.84 -42.91
N LEU A 415 10.35 -26.46 -42.27
CA LEU A 415 10.51 -25.13 -41.70
C LEU A 415 10.54 -24.04 -42.79
N GLU A 416 11.22 -24.26 -43.92
CA GLU A 416 11.21 -23.28 -45.02
C GLU A 416 9.79 -23.02 -45.52
N GLN A 417 9.00 -24.08 -45.67
CA GLN A 417 7.61 -23.95 -46.11
C GLN A 417 6.77 -23.19 -45.07
N ALA A 418 6.97 -23.45 -43.77
CA ALA A 418 6.29 -22.73 -42.69
C ALA A 418 6.60 -21.23 -42.72
N ILE A 419 7.87 -20.87 -42.94
CA ILE A 419 8.31 -19.46 -42.95
C ILE A 419 7.87 -18.75 -44.24
N ILE A 420 8.06 -19.37 -45.42
CA ILE A 420 7.87 -18.70 -46.71
C ILE A 420 6.38 -18.63 -47.09
N ASN A 421 5.65 -19.74 -46.90
CA ASN A 421 4.32 -19.89 -47.49
C ASN A 421 3.18 -19.65 -46.51
N VAL A 422 3.46 -19.61 -45.20
CA VAL A 422 2.42 -19.55 -44.16
C VAL A 422 2.61 -18.37 -43.21
N LEU A 423 3.65 -18.40 -42.38
CA LEU A 423 3.81 -17.45 -41.27
C LEU A 423 4.45 -16.12 -41.70
N GLY A 424 5.41 -16.17 -42.61
CA GLY A 424 6.29 -15.04 -42.90
C GLY A 424 7.45 -14.91 -41.90
N ALA A 425 8.54 -14.30 -42.34
CA ALA A 425 9.75 -14.17 -41.56
C ALA A 425 9.61 -13.28 -40.32
N ASP A 426 8.93 -12.13 -40.45
CA ASP A 426 8.73 -11.20 -39.33
C ASP A 426 7.94 -11.86 -38.20
N THR A 427 6.85 -12.56 -38.53
CA THR A 427 6.05 -13.34 -37.58
C THR A 427 6.91 -14.39 -36.88
N VAL A 428 7.73 -15.12 -37.63
CA VAL A 428 8.61 -16.16 -37.09
C VAL A 428 9.66 -15.59 -36.16
N MET A 429 10.30 -14.46 -36.50
CA MET A 429 11.25 -13.79 -35.62
C MET A 429 10.58 -13.31 -34.33
N ASN A 430 9.41 -12.68 -34.42
CA ASN A 430 8.66 -12.20 -33.26
C ASN A 430 8.30 -13.34 -32.30
N LEU A 431 7.78 -14.45 -32.85
CA LEU A 431 7.40 -15.62 -32.07
C LEU A 431 8.62 -16.35 -31.49
N ALA A 432 9.71 -16.46 -32.25
CA ALA A 432 10.95 -17.08 -31.79
C ALA A 432 11.53 -16.34 -30.59
N ILE A 433 11.62 -15.00 -30.65
CA ILE A 433 12.09 -14.19 -29.53
C ILE A 433 11.19 -14.41 -28.30
N ALA A 434 9.86 -14.37 -28.47
CA ALA A 434 8.92 -14.55 -27.37
C ALA A 434 9.01 -15.95 -26.73
N MET A 435 9.03 -17.02 -27.52
CA MET A 435 9.13 -18.39 -27.02
C MET A 435 10.45 -18.65 -26.29
N LEU A 436 11.57 -18.22 -26.88
CA LEU A 436 12.89 -18.38 -26.28
C LEU A 436 12.99 -17.57 -24.98
N ALA A 437 12.49 -16.33 -24.98
CA ALA A 437 12.41 -15.51 -23.78
C ALA A 437 11.59 -16.19 -22.67
N GLY A 438 10.42 -16.71 -23.03
CA GLY A 438 9.56 -17.47 -22.13
C GLY A 438 10.29 -18.62 -21.47
N SER A 439 10.89 -19.49 -22.27
CA SER A 439 11.58 -20.69 -21.80
C SER A 439 12.77 -20.37 -20.87
N GLU A 440 13.50 -19.29 -21.15
CA GLU A 440 14.61 -18.85 -20.31
C GLU A 440 14.12 -18.36 -18.95
N LEU A 441 13.12 -17.48 -18.95
CA LEU A 441 12.66 -16.77 -17.76
C LEU A 441 11.85 -17.68 -16.80
N THR A 442 11.19 -18.71 -17.32
CA THR A 442 10.34 -19.62 -16.52
C THR A 442 11.04 -20.89 -16.09
N ARG A 443 12.29 -21.14 -16.51
CA ARG A 443 13.05 -22.38 -16.28
C ARG A 443 12.98 -22.90 -14.83
N HIS A 444 13.11 -22.01 -13.85
CA HIS A 444 13.16 -22.39 -12.43
C HIS A 444 11.79 -22.39 -11.73
N HIS A 445 10.81 -21.69 -12.28
CA HIS A 445 9.50 -21.46 -11.66
C HIS A 445 8.35 -21.52 -12.68
N PRO A 446 8.16 -22.64 -13.40
CA PRO A 446 7.19 -22.74 -14.49
C PRO A 446 5.72 -22.62 -14.02
N ASP A 447 5.43 -23.02 -12.78
CA ASP A 447 4.06 -23.07 -12.23
C ASP A 447 3.65 -21.79 -11.47
N LEU A 448 4.54 -20.79 -11.40
CA LEU A 448 4.27 -19.59 -10.62
C LEU A 448 3.26 -18.65 -11.30
N ILE A 449 3.26 -18.68 -12.63
CA ILE A 449 2.38 -17.91 -13.51
C ILE A 449 1.68 -18.92 -14.42
N ASP A 450 0.39 -18.74 -14.64
CA ASP A 450 -0.31 -19.50 -15.69
C ASP A 450 0.22 -19.04 -17.06
N LEU A 451 1.12 -19.81 -17.65
CA LEU A 451 1.76 -19.47 -18.92
C LEU A 451 0.76 -19.47 -20.07
N GLY A 452 -0.28 -20.31 -20.02
CA GLY A 452 -1.33 -20.33 -21.03
C GLY A 452 -2.13 -19.02 -21.02
N GLU A 453 -2.52 -18.55 -19.83
CA GLU A 453 -3.18 -17.25 -19.66
C GLU A 453 -2.25 -16.09 -20.07
N PHE A 454 -0.99 -16.12 -19.64
CA PHE A 454 0.00 -15.10 -19.96
C PHE A 454 0.23 -14.95 -21.47
N TRP A 455 0.45 -16.07 -22.19
CA TRP A 455 0.67 -16.02 -23.63
C TRP A 455 -0.59 -15.68 -24.40
N THR A 456 -1.77 -16.11 -23.93
CA THR A 456 -3.05 -15.68 -24.51
C THR A 456 -3.19 -14.16 -24.43
N GLN A 457 -2.89 -13.55 -23.28
CA GLN A 457 -2.93 -12.10 -23.12
C GLN A 457 -1.89 -11.37 -23.98
N SER A 458 -0.68 -11.92 -24.10
CA SER A 458 0.43 -11.31 -24.85
C SER A 458 0.19 -11.37 -26.37
N LEU A 459 -0.20 -12.52 -26.91
CA LEU A 459 -0.55 -12.69 -28.32
C LEU A 459 -1.77 -11.84 -28.70
N SER A 460 -2.74 -11.73 -27.81
CA SER A 460 -3.92 -10.89 -28.06
C SER A 460 -3.60 -9.41 -28.04
N ALA A 461 -2.69 -8.97 -27.16
CA ALA A 461 -2.20 -7.60 -27.19
C ALA A 461 -1.49 -7.30 -28.51
N ALA A 462 -0.66 -8.23 -28.98
CA ALA A 462 0.03 -8.15 -30.27
C ALA A 462 -0.94 -8.03 -31.45
N TRP A 463 -1.94 -8.91 -31.50
CA TRP A 463 -2.98 -8.87 -32.52
C TRP A 463 -3.77 -7.56 -32.50
N TRP A 464 -4.23 -7.11 -31.33
CA TRP A 464 -4.97 -5.85 -31.23
C TRP A 464 -4.13 -4.63 -31.65
N ALA A 465 -2.86 -4.58 -31.22
CA ALA A 465 -1.95 -3.49 -31.61
C ALA A 465 -1.75 -3.47 -33.13
N GLU A 466 -1.59 -4.63 -33.77
CA GLU A 466 -1.47 -4.75 -35.23
C GLU A 466 -2.75 -4.29 -35.95
N GLN A 467 -3.92 -4.75 -35.52
CA GLN A 467 -5.21 -4.35 -36.13
C GLN A 467 -5.45 -2.84 -36.00
N LEU A 468 -5.21 -2.26 -34.83
CA LEU A 468 -5.35 -0.81 -34.61
C LEU A 468 -4.32 -0.01 -35.42
N SER A 469 -3.10 -0.55 -35.58
CA SER A 469 -2.08 0.05 -36.45
C SER A 469 -2.52 0.09 -37.91
N HIS A 470 -3.14 -0.99 -38.42
CA HIS A 470 -3.70 -1.01 -39.77
C HIS A 470 -4.81 0.02 -39.95
N GLN A 471 -5.73 0.14 -38.99
CA GLN A 471 -6.80 1.15 -39.03
C GLN A 471 -6.25 2.58 -38.95
N ALA A 472 -5.08 2.78 -38.34
CA ALA A 472 -4.38 4.06 -38.33
C ALA A 472 -3.70 4.42 -39.68
N GLY A 473 -3.73 3.52 -40.68
CA GLY A 473 -3.12 3.73 -41.98
C GLY A 473 -1.60 3.50 -42.01
N ASN A 474 -1.04 2.83 -41.00
CA ASN A 474 0.37 2.52 -40.95
C ASN A 474 0.77 1.45 -41.99
N ASN A 475 2.03 1.49 -42.43
CA ASN A 475 2.56 0.48 -43.34
C ASN A 475 2.82 -0.86 -42.62
N LYS A 476 3.08 -1.91 -43.40
CA LYS A 476 3.29 -3.27 -42.90
C LYS A 476 4.43 -3.37 -41.87
N ALA A 477 5.56 -2.69 -42.10
CA ALA A 477 6.70 -2.71 -41.18
C ALA A 477 6.35 -2.12 -39.80
N VAL A 478 5.65 -0.98 -39.78
CA VAL A 478 5.19 -0.35 -38.53
C VAL A 478 4.16 -1.21 -37.81
N CYS A 479 3.24 -1.86 -38.53
CA CYS A 479 2.29 -2.80 -37.94
C CYS A 479 3.00 -4.00 -37.28
N HIS A 480 3.99 -4.60 -37.94
CA HIS A 480 4.78 -5.69 -37.36
C HIS A 480 5.63 -5.23 -36.17
N GLN A 481 6.14 -4.01 -36.18
CA GLN A 481 6.80 -3.44 -35.01
C GLN A 481 5.83 -3.30 -33.83
N HIS A 482 4.61 -2.77 -34.03
CA HIS A 482 3.60 -2.69 -32.99
C HIS A 482 3.19 -4.07 -32.45
N TYR A 483 3.10 -5.07 -33.33
CA TYR A 483 2.88 -6.47 -32.94
C TYR A 483 3.99 -6.95 -31.99
N LEU A 484 5.26 -6.82 -32.38
CA LEU A 484 6.40 -7.24 -31.57
C LEU A 484 6.45 -6.52 -30.21
N VAL A 485 6.25 -5.20 -30.22
CA VAL A 485 6.26 -4.38 -29.01
C VAL A 485 5.17 -4.87 -28.04
N ALA A 486 3.94 -5.07 -28.52
CA ALA A 486 2.84 -5.53 -27.68
C ALA A 486 3.02 -6.98 -27.21
N LEU A 487 3.60 -7.86 -28.04
CA LEU A 487 3.93 -9.24 -27.69
C LEU A 487 4.93 -9.31 -26.53
N LEU A 488 5.95 -8.45 -26.55
CA LEU A 488 7.02 -8.44 -25.54
C LEU A 488 6.79 -7.47 -24.39
N ALA A 489 5.80 -6.57 -24.48
CA ALA A 489 5.56 -5.52 -23.48
C ALA A 489 5.39 -6.06 -22.05
N GLN A 490 4.88 -7.28 -21.90
CA GLN A 490 4.58 -7.89 -20.60
C GLN A 490 5.61 -8.95 -20.15
N ILE A 491 6.67 -9.19 -20.93
CA ILE A 491 7.68 -10.23 -20.61
C ILE A 491 8.40 -9.99 -19.28
N GLY A 492 8.45 -8.75 -18.82
CA GLY A 492 8.97 -8.35 -17.53
C GLY A 492 8.26 -9.02 -16.35
N LEU A 493 7.01 -9.47 -16.48
CA LEU A 493 6.37 -10.30 -15.46
C LEU A 493 7.08 -11.65 -15.27
N LEU A 494 7.51 -12.29 -16.36
CA LEU A 494 8.25 -13.55 -16.30
C LEU A 494 9.65 -13.32 -15.71
N LEU A 495 10.29 -12.19 -16.03
CA LEU A 495 11.54 -11.80 -15.38
C LEU A 495 11.35 -11.62 -13.87
N LEU A 496 10.33 -10.88 -13.45
CA LEU A 496 10.05 -10.67 -12.03
C LEU A 496 9.69 -11.98 -11.33
N ALA A 497 9.00 -12.91 -12.00
CA ALA A 497 8.75 -14.26 -11.49
C ALA A 497 10.04 -15.06 -11.26
N SER A 498 11.02 -14.90 -12.16
CA SER A 498 12.33 -15.52 -12.06
C SER A 498 13.15 -14.95 -10.90
N LEU A 499 13.17 -13.62 -10.76
CA LEU A 499 14.00 -12.91 -9.77
C LEU A 499 13.38 -12.85 -8.37
N ARG A 500 12.05 -12.78 -8.28
CA ARG A 500 11.27 -12.58 -7.03
C ARG A 500 10.09 -13.55 -6.94
N PRO A 501 10.35 -14.87 -6.89
CA PRO A 501 9.30 -15.86 -6.92
C PRO A 501 8.36 -15.80 -5.72
N GLN A 502 8.88 -15.43 -4.53
CA GLN A 502 8.07 -15.34 -3.31
C GLN A 502 7.07 -14.19 -3.38
N GLU A 503 7.51 -13.03 -3.87
CA GLU A 503 6.68 -11.84 -4.02
C GLU A 503 5.66 -12.04 -5.14
N ILE A 504 6.05 -12.62 -6.28
CA ILE A 504 5.13 -12.90 -7.39
C ILE A 504 4.06 -13.91 -6.99
N LYS A 505 4.36 -14.90 -6.14
CA LYS A 505 3.35 -15.81 -5.59
C LYS A 505 2.19 -15.08 -4.89
N VAL A 506 2.47 -13.93 -4.29
CA VAL A 506 1.46 -13.08 -3.63
C VAL A 506 0.82 -12.10 -4.60
N VAL A 507 1.60 -11.54 -5.53
CA VAL A 507 1.16 -10.52 -6.48
C VAL A 507 0.28 -11.09 -7.58
N TRP A 508 0.63 -12.25 -8.14
CA TRP A 508 -0.05 -12.84 -9.31
C TRP A 508 -1.58 -12.98 -9.14
N PRO A 509 -2.11 -13.55 -8.05
CA PRO A 509 -3.56 -13.62 -7.85
C PRO A 509 -4.24 -12.24 -7.80
N LEU A 510 -3.56 -11.23 -7.23
CA LEU A 510 -4.09 -9.87 -7.13
C LEU A 510 -4.16 -9.19 -8.49
N LEU A 511 -3.20 -9.48 -9.38
CA LEU A 511 -3.21 -8.98 -10.75
C LEU A 511 -4.37 -9.57 -11.55
N ASN A 512 -4.62 -10.88 -11.43
CA ASN A 512 -5.71 -11.55 -12.12
C ASN A 512 -7.09 -11.04 -11.69
N GLU A 513 -7.25 -10.66 -10.42
CA GLU A 513 -8.52 -10.11 -9.92
C GLU A 513 -8.66 -8.57 -10.06
N SER A 514 -7.67 -7.89 -10.65
CA SER A 514 -7.69 -6.43 -10.79
C SER A 514 -8.67 -5.96 -11.88
N GLN A 515 -9.26 -4.79 -11.69
CA GLN A 515 -10.28 -4.25 -12.59
C GLN A 515 -9.71 -3.37 -13.71
N SER A 516 -8.43 -2.98 -13.63
CA SER A 516 -7.81 -2.09 -14.62
C SER A 516 -6.30 -2.30 -14.73
N LEU A 517 -5.71 -1.82 -15.83
CA LEU A 517 -4.25 -1.82 -16.03
C LEU A 517 -3.55 -0.89 -15.05
N GLN A 518 -4.14 0.27 -14.74
CA GLN A 518 -3.60 1.20 -13.77
C GLN A 518 -3.56 0.60 -12.35
N GLU A 519 -4.52 -0.25 -12.01
CA GLU A 519 -4.52 -0.99 -10.74
C GLU A 519 -3.38 -2.02 -10.70
N GLN A 520 -3.18 -2.80 -11.77
CA GLN A 520 -2.06 -3.74 -11.85
C GLN A 520 -0.71 -3.05 -11.68
N ILE A 521 -0.44 -1.98 -12.44
CA ILE A 521 0.81 -1.23 -12.35
C ILE A 521 1.04 -0.73 -10.92
N ARG A 522 0.00 -0.24 -10.23
CA ARG A 522 0.12 0.20 -8.83
C ARG A 522 0.41 -0.94 -7.86
N ILE A 523 -0.20 -2.11 -8.07
CA ILE A 523 0.07 -3.31 -7.26
C ILE A 523 1.54 -3.70 -7.41
N GLU A 524 2.04 -3.78 -8.65
CA GLU A 524 3.43 -4.12 -8.95
C GLU A 524 4.40 -3.10 -8.38
N GLN A 525 4.17 -1.81 -8.63
CA GLN A 525 5.05 -0.74 -8.15
C GLN A 525 5.18 -0.77 -6.62
N ARG A 526 4.08 -1.05 -5.91
CA ARG A 526 4.09 -1.13 -4.45
C ARG A 526 4.73 -2.41 -3.93
N ALA A 527 4.42 -3.54 -4.56
CA ALA A 527 4.88 -4.85 -4.10
C ALA A 527 6.36 -5.10 -4.44
N LEU A 528 6.79 -4.68 -5.62
CA LEU A 528 8.06 -5.07 -6.24
C LEU A 528 9.01 -3.87 -6.44
N GLY A 529 8.53 -2.65 -6.24
CA GLY A 529 9.31 -1.41 -6.48
C GLY A 529 9.50 -1.06 -7.96
N ILE A 530 9.03 -1.91 -8.88
CA ILE A 530 9.09 -1.77 -10.33
C ILE A 530 7.83 -2.39 -10.95
N ASN A 531 7.33 -1.83 -12.06
CA ASN A 531 6.24 -2.45 -12.81
C ASN A 531 6.73 -3.33 -13.98
N ARG A 532 5.85 -4.17 -14.51
CA ARG A 532 6.19 -5.12 -15.57
C ARG A 532 6.78 -4.47 -16.81
N PHE A 533 6.34 -3.27 -17.19
CA PHE A 533 6.78 -2.61 -18.41
C PHE A 533 8.18 -2.04 -18.25
N GLU A 534 8.52 -1.52 -17.07
CA GLU A 534 9.90 -1.12 -16.72
C GLU A 534 10.83 -2.34 -16.71
N ALA A 535 10.38 -3.46 -16.13
CA ALA A 535 11.14 -4.71 -16.15
C ALA A 535 11.36 -5.23 -17.58
N SER A 536 10.33 -5.18 -18.44
CA SER A 536 10.42 -5.53 -19.85
C SER A 536 11.43 -4.65 -20.58
N SER A 537 11.36 -3.32 -20.43
CA SER A 537 12.26 -2.43 -21.16
C SER A 537 13.71 -2.62 -20.75
N ILE A 538 13.99 -2.84 -19.47
CA ILE A 538 15.34 -3.13 -18.97
C ILE A 538 15.88 -4.44 -19.55
N LEU A 539 15.08 -5.52 -19.50
CA LEU A 539 15.49 -6.82 -20.05
C LEU A 539 15.81 -6.73 -21.55
N LEU A 540 14.90 -6.13 -22.31
CA LEU A 540 15.01 -6.09 -23.77
C LEU A 540 16.13 -5.14 -24.21
N ALA A 541 16.42 -4.09 -23.45
CA ALA A 541 17.61 -3.26 -23.64
C ALA A 541 18.89 -4.06 -23.39
N HIS A 542 18.96 -4.83 -22.29
CA HIS A 542 20.08 -5.71 -21.97
C HIS A 542 20.31 -6.76 -23.07
N TRP A 543 19.23 -7.26 -23.68
CA TRP A 543 19.28 -8.20 -24.81
C TRP A 543 19.53 -7.55 -26.17
N LYS A 544 19.68 -6.22 -26.22
CA LYS A 544 19.99 -5.46 -27.45
C LYS A 544 18.91 -5.54 -28.54
N LEU A 545 17.63 -5.56 -28.14
CA LEU A 545 16.55 -5.34 -29.10
C LEU A 545 16.63 -3.92 -29.73
N PRO A 546 16.01 -3.71 -30.90
CA PRO A 546 15.96 -2.41 -31.54
C PRO A 546 15.49 -1.31 -30.58
N GLY A 547 16.19 -0.17 -30.55
CA GLY A 547 15.91 0.92 -29.61
C GLY A 547 14.48 1.45 -29.69
N ALA A 548 13.88 1.43 -30.89
CA ALA A 548 12.48 1.82 -31.08
C ALA A 548 11.50 0.91 -30.32
N VAL A 549 11.78 -0.39 -30.20
CA VAL A 549 10.97 -1.34 -29.43
C VAL A 549 11.06 -1.04 -27.94
N VAL A 550 12.29 -0.88 -27.44
CA VAL A 550 12.56 -0.60 -26.02
C VAL A 550 11.94 0.73 -25.59
N GLN A 551 12.08 1.79 -26.40
CA GLN A 551 11.54 3.11 -26.11
C GLN A 551 10.01 3.11 -26.01
N GLN A 552 9.32 2.37 -26.88
CA GLN A 552 7.85 2.27 -26.81
C GLN A 552 7.39 1.57 -25.53
N ILE A 553 8.02 0.46 -25.13
CA ILE A 553 7.69 -0.24 -23.88
C ILE A 553 8.00 0.65 -22.66
N GLN A 554 9.13 1.36 -22.70
CA GLN A 554 9.47 2.31 -21.63
C GLN A 554 8.49 3.48 -21.57
N ALA A 555 7.94 3.96 -22.68
CA ALA A 555 6.89 4.97 -22.67
C ALA A 555 5.60 4.45 -22.02
N ILE A 556 5.21 3.20 -22.30
CA ILE A 556 4.07 2.51 -21.67
C ILE A 556 4.23 2.45 -20.14
N SER A 557 5.45 2.24 -19.62
CA SER A 557 5.65 2.22 -18.16
C SER A 557 5.19 3.51 -17.44
N ASN A 558 5.18 4.65 -18.14
CA ASN A 558 4.85 5.96 -17.58
C ASN A 558 3.36 6.33 -17.70
N ILE A 559 2.50 5.38 -18.07
CA ILE A 559 1.05 5.55 -18.29
C ILE A 559 0.31 6.24 -17.15
N LEU A 560 0.78 6.09 -15.91
CA LEU A 560 0.15 6.74 -14.75
C LEU A 560 0.24 8.27 -14.79
N ARG A 561 1.09 8.87 -15.63
CA ARG A 561 1.31 10.31 -15.63
C ARG A 561 0.71 11.04 -16.84
N LYS A 562 0.79 10.51 -18.09
CA LYS A 562 0.65 11.37 -19.30
C LYS A 562 0.17 10.71 -20.61
N ILE A 563 -0.83 9.81 -20.63
CA ILE A 563 -1.36 9.18 -21.87
C ILE A 563 -1.58 10.18 -23.03
N HIS A 564 -2.08 11.39 -22.76
CA HIS A 564 -2.34 12.40 -23.80
C HIS A 564 -1.09 12.99 -24.47
N ARG A 565 0.09 12.91 -23.84
CA ARG A 565 1.35 13.48 -24.35
C ARG A 565 2.21 12.47 -25.11
N ASP A 566 1.85 11.19 -25.08
CA ASP A 566 2.58 10.13 -25.77
C ASP A 566 2.25 10.12 -27.27
N GLY A 567 3.21 9.67 -28.08
CA GLY A 567 3.07 9.54 -29.53
C GLY A 567 2.01 8.51 -29.96
N PRO A 568 1.57 8.54 -31.23
CA PRO A 568 0.51 7.66 -31.73
C PRO A 568 0.86 6.17 -31.59
N ASP A 569 2.12 5.80 -31.81
CA ASP A 569 2.61 4.42 -31.75
C ASP A 569 2.47 3.81 -30.34
N VAL A 570 2.86 4.56 -29.31
CA VAL A 570 2.74 4.15 -27.90
C VAL A 570 1.27 3.92 -27.53
N LYS A 571 0.36 4.76 -28.04
CA LYS A 571 -1.08 4.64 -27.79
C LYS A 571 -1.70 3.43 -28.47
N ILE A 572 -1.24 3.08 -29.67
CA ILE A 572 -1.67 1.86 -30.39
C ILE A 572 -1.29 0.62 -29.59
N VAL A 573 -0.03 0.52 -29.16
CA VAL A 573 0.45 -0.63 -28.40
C VAL A 573 -0.26 -0.72 -27.04
N LEU A 574 -0.41 0.40 -26.34
CA LEU A 574 -1.15 0.43 -25.08
C LEU A 574 -2.61 0.02 -25.26
N ALA A 575 -3.28 0.50 -26.30
CA ALA A 575 -4.64 0.08 -26.61
C ALA A 575 -4.69 -1.44 -26.81
N GLY A 576 -3.71 -2.04 -27.49
CA GLY A 576 -3.59 -3.49 -27.61
C GLY A 576 -3.57 -4.20 -26.25
N VAL A 577 -2.73 -3.73 -25.32
CA VAL A 577 -2.62 -4.27 -23.96
C VAL A 577 -3.92 -4.10 -23.15
N VAL A 578 -4.63 -2.98 -23.32
CA VAL A 578 -5.92 -2.75 -22.64
C VAL A 578 -7.01 -3.65 -23.22
N MET A 579 -7.03 -3.82 -24.54
CA MET A 579 -8.03 -4.65 -25.23
C MET A 579 -7.85 -6.14 -24.93
N SER A 580 -6.62 -6.64 -24.84
CA SER A 580 -6.36 -8.06 -24.54
C SER A 580 -6.93 -8.51 -23.19
N ARG A 581 -7.04 -7.59 -22.23
CA ARG A 581 -7.65 -7.87 -20.92
C ARG A 581 -9.16 -7.98 -20.93
N ASN A 582 -9.81 -7.45 -21.97
CA ASN A 582 -11.26 -7.38 -22.08
C ASN A 582 -11.81 -8.35 -23.12
N MET A 583 -11.03 -9.33 -23.58
CA MET A 583 -11.42 -10.27 -24.64
C MET A 583 -12.67 -11.09 -24.32
N ASP A 584 -12.83 -11.49 -23.07
CA ASP A 584 -14.01 -12.24 -22.62
C ASP A 584 -15.19 -11.32 -22.23
N HIS A 585 -15.02 -10.01 -22.36
CA HIS A 585 -16.08 -9.05 -22.06
C HIS A 585 -17.11 -9.03 -23.19
N ASN A 586 -18.40 -9.15 -22.84
CA ASN A 586 -19.49 -9.20 -23.82
C ASN A 586 -19.61 -7.93 -24.69
N ASP A 587 -18.99 -6.84 -24.26
CA ASP A 587 -19.09 -5.51 -24.86
C ASP A 587 -17.70 -4.89 -25.11
N LEU A 588 -16.98 -5.43 -26.09
CA LEU A 588 -15.72 -4.88 -26.61
C LEU A 588 -15.91 -3.47 -27.21
N GLY A 589 -17.09 -3.17 -27.74
CA GLY A 589 -17.44 -1.87 -28.30
C GLY A 589 -17.31 -0.74 -27.28
N ARG A 590 -17.80 -0.97 -26.06
CA ARG A 590 -17.66 -0.01 -24.95
C ARG A 590 -16.20 0.26 -24.57
N VAL A 591 -15.31 -0.73 -24.67
CA VAL A 591 -13.88 -0.54 -24.38
C VAL A 591 -13.22 0.28 -25.50
N LEU A 592 -13.56 -0.03 -26.76
CA LEU A 592 -13.13 0.76 -27.93
C LEU A 592 -13.58 2.24 -27.83
N ASP A 593 -14.78 2.50 -27.30
CA ASP A 593 -15.26 3.86 -27.03
C ASP A 593 -14.40 4.62 -26.02
N GLN A 594 -13.93 3.94 -24.96
CA GLN A 594 -13.10 4.55 -23.93
C GLN A 594 -11.73 4.99 -24.47
N ILE A 595 -11.17 4.19 -25.39
CA ILE A 595 -9.86 4.46 -25.99
C ILE A 595 -9.92 5.30 -27.27
N GLN A 596 -11.11 5.58 -27.82
CA GLN A 596 -11.29 6.42 -29.02
C GLN A 596 -10.57 7.76 -28.90
N SER A 597 -10.60 8.38 -27.72
CA SER A 597 -9.95 9.68 -27.47
C SER A 597 -8.43 9.66 -27.59
N TRP A 598 -7.81 8.47 -27.67
CA TRP A 598 -6.37 8.31 -27.80
C TRP A 598 -5.91 8.46 -29.25
N PHE A 599 -6.81 8.21 -30.20
CA PHE A 599 -6.50 8.18 -31.62
C PHE A 599 -6.94 9.46 -32.34
N PRO A 600 -6.15 9.96 -33.31
CA PRO A 600 -6.52 11.10 -34.13
C PRO A 600 -7.59 10.75 -35.18
N PHE A 601 -7.77 9.46 -35.50
CA PHE A 601 -8.80 8.98 -36.41
C PHE A 601 -10.04 8.51 -35.63
N ARG A 602 -11.22 8.64 -36.24
CA ARG A 602 -12.49 8.20 -35.65
C ARG A 602 -12.75 6.74 -36.00
N MET A 603 -12.85 5.87 -35.00
CA MET A 603 -13.46 4.55 -35.17
C MET A 603 -14.97 4.76 -35.15
N ASP A 604 -15.60 4.69 -36.31
CA ASP A 604 -17.05 4.66 -36.39
C ASP A 604 -17.60 3.30 -35.92
N ASP A 605 -18.92 3.18 -35.85
CA ASP A 605 -19.56 1.96 -35.35
C ASP A 605 -19.29 0.75 -36.27
N SER A 606 -18.98 0.98 -37.55
CA SER A 606 -18.64 -0.08 -38.50
C SER A 606 -17.26 -0.68 -38.22
N ILE A 607 -16.26 0.17 -37.95
CA ILE A 607 -14.90 -0.25 -37.59
C ILE A 607 -14.93 -1.01 -36.26
N LYS A 608 -15.67 -0.50 -35.27
CA LYS A 608 -15.79 -1.17 -33.96
C LYS A 608 -16.47 -2.54 -34.06
N ALA A 609 -17.54 -2.64 -34.86
CA ALA A 609 -18.22 -3.90 -35.11
C ALA A 609 -17.29 -4.91 -35.79
N LEU A 610 -16.59 -4.49 -36.84
CA LEU A 610 -15.61 -5.33 -37.55
C LEU A 610 -14.50 -5.82 -36.63
N LEU A 611 -13.89 -4.93 -35.85
CA LEU A 611 -12.84 -5.29 -34.90
C LEU A 611 -13.33 -6.26 -33.83
N SER A 612 -14.53 -6.05 -33.30
CA SER A 612 -15.15 -6.91 -32.29
C SER A 612 -15.49 -8.30 -32.86
N GLU A 613 -15.99 -8.37 -34.09
CA GLU A 613 -16.30 -9.62 -34.78
C GLU A 613 -15.02 -10.42 -35.09
N ASN A 614 -14.01 -9.76 -35.64
CA ASN A 614 -12.72 -10.38 -35.92
C ASN A 614 -12.06 -10.91 -34.64
N ALA A 615 -12.13 -10.14 -33.54
CA ALA A 615 -11.62 -10.59 -32.25
C ALA A 615 -12.34 -11.87 -31.79
N ARG A 616 -13.68 -11.90 -31.81
CA ARG A 616 -14.46 -13.09 -31.42
C ARG A 616 -14.10 -14.34 -32.23
N ARG A 617 -13.80 -14.18 -33.53
CA ARG A 617 -13.38 -15.29 -34.39
C ARG A 617 -11.99 -15.80 -34.03
N VAL A 618 -11.07 -14.88 -33.75
CA VAL A 618 -9.63 -15.17 -33.57
C VAL A 618 -9.27 -15.59 -32.14
N ILE A 619 -10.05 -15.21 -31.12
CA ILE A 619 -9.75 -15.53 -29.70
C ILE A 619 -9.50 -17.04 -29.45
N PRO A 620 -10.33 -17.98 -29.95
CA PRO A 620 -10.08 -19.42 -29.77
C PRO A 620 -8.77 -19.87 -30.39
N GLU A 621 -8.44 -19.33 -31.56
CA GLU A 621 -7.22 -19.63 -32.29
C GLU A 621 -5.98 -19.07 -31.55
N ILE A 622 -6.07 -17.86 -30.97
CA ILE A 622 -5.00 -17.31 -30.12
C ILE A 622 -4.75 -18.21 -28.89
N ARG A 623 -5.80 -18.76 -28.27
CA ARG A 623 -5.64 -19.69 -27.14
C ARG A 623 -4.92 -20.98 -27.56
N GLU A 624 -5.18 -21.48 -28.75
CA GLU A 624 -4.45 -22.62 -29.33
C GLU A 624 -2.97 -22.27 -29.57
N LEU A 625 -2.70 -21.10 -30.17
CA LEU A 625 -1.33 -20.62 -30.36
C LEU A 625 -0.58 -20.45 -29.02
N ALA A 626 -1.23 -19.90 -28.00
CA ALA A 626 -0.67 -19.78 -26.66
C ALA A 626 -0.30 -21.15 -26.06
N HIS A 627 -1.11 -22.18 -26.32
CA HIS A 627 -0.80 -23.54 -25.90
C HIS A 627 0.46 -24.07 -26.58
N HIS A 628 0.65 -23.80 -27.87
CA HIS A 628 1.88 -24.14 -28.60
C HIS A 628 3.12 -23.36 -28.12
N MET A 629 2.95 -22.16 -27.56
CA MET A 629 4.05 -21.43 -26.92
C MET A 629 4.48 -22.12 -25.61
N CYS A 630 3.53 -22.66 -24.84
CA CYS A 630 3.76 -23.34 -23.57
C CYS A 630 4.31 -24.76 -23.70
N ALA A 631 3.68 -25.59 -24.54
CA ALA A 631 4.06 -26.98 -24.81
C ALA A 631 5.43 -27.05 -25.46
#